data_AF-A0A426U839-F1
#
_entry.id   AF-A0A426U839-F1
#
_cell.length_a   1.000
_cell.length_b   1.000
_cell.length_c   1.000
_cell.angle_alpha   90.00
_cell.angle_beta   90.00
_cell.angle_gamma   90.00
#
_symmetry.space_group_name_H-M   'P 1'
#
loop_
_entity.id
_entity.type
_entity.pdbx_description
1 polymer ?
#
loop_
_entity_poly.entity_id
_entity_poly.type
_entity_poly.pdbx_seq_one_letter_code
_entity_poly.pdbx_strand_id
1 'polypeptide(L)'
;MGDKHVLLVEGKDDEHVICQLMERHGVQSRPIVKSKGGIDTLLETLDVELIASDLQCLGIVVDADVDLLSRWRSIRNILLDAGYNNIPEQINEDGIVIFEDRKPDVGIWLMPNNNLNGMLEDFLKFLIPNGNNNILLNVAKQVVNNLPKQEELPAPEKRFSLGHKSKAILHTWLAWQESPGKPFGVAIKARFLDADATEAIQFVAWLRRLYSR
;
A
#
# COMPACT_ATOMS: atom_id res chain seq x y z
N MET A 1 0.68 11.04 -28.74
CA MET A 1 0.48 9.88 -27.85
C MET A 1 0.53 10.43 -26.45
N GLY A 2 -0.52 10.23 -25.66
CA GLY A 2 -0.63 10.87 -24.34
C GLY A 2 0.42 10.32 -23.37
N ASP A 3 0.87 11.22 -22.52
CA ASP A 3 1.75 10.98 -21.38
C ASP A 3 1.24 9.78 -20.56
N LYS A 4 2.05 8.72 -20.45
CA LYS A 4 1.64 7.50 -19.76
C LYS A 4 2.16 7.50 -18.34
N HIS A 5 1.23 7.63 -17.41
CA HIS A 5 1.46 7.52 -15.98
C HIS A 5 1.00 6.14 -15.51
N VAL A 6 1.85 5.42 -14.77
CA VAL A 6 1.57 4.07 -14.27
C VAL A 6 1.80 4.04 -12.76
N LEU A 7 0.97 3.29 -12.04
CA LEU A 7 1.16 2.98 -10.62
C LEU A 7 1.18 1.47 -10.44
N LEU A 8 2.31 0.91 -10.02
CA LEU A 8 2.43 -0.51 -9.71
C LEU A 8 2.06 -0.75 -8.24
N VAL A 9 1.25 -1.77 -8.02
CA VAL A 9 0.81 -2.19 -6.69
C VAL A 9 0.92 -3.72 -6.58
N GLU A 10 1.07 -4.25 -5.37
CA GLU A 10 1.20 -5.70 -5.19
C GLU A 10 -0.10 -6.43 -5.53
N GLY A 11 -1.20 -6.09 -4.87
CA GLY A 11 -2.46 -6.83 -4.93
C GLY A 11 -3.62 -6.07 -5.59
N LYS A 12 -4.70 -6.82 -5.81
CA LYS A 12 -5.98 -6.28 -6.29
C LYS A 12 -6.67 -5.40 -5.24
N ASP A 13 -6.50 -5.74 -3.97
CA ASP A 13 -7.04 -4.95 -2.86
C ASP A 13 -6.38 -3.56 -2.80
N ASP A 14 -5.06 -3.48 -3.01
CA ASP A 14 -4.30 -2.22 -3.12
C ASP A 14 -4.82 -1.36 -4.27
N GLU A 15 -4.96 -1.96 -5.46
CA GLU A 15 -5.48 -1.30 -6.66
C GLU A 15 -6.81 -0.63 -6.37
N HIS A 16 -7.75 -1.36 -5.77
CA HIS A 16 -9.06 -0.84 -5.43
C HIS A 16 -9.03 0.24 -4.35
N VAL A 17 -8.27 0.06 -3.26
CA VAL A 17 -8.14 1.05 -2.19
C VAL A 17 -7.57 2.36 -2.74
N ILE A 18 -6.48 2.28 -3.49
CA ILE A 18 -5.78 3.47 -4.00
C ILE A 18 -6.64 4.20 -5.03
N CYS A 19 -7.33 3.47 -5.93
CA CYS A 19 -8.29 4.09 -6.86
C CYS A 19 -9.40 4.83 -6.11
N GLN A 20 -9.87 4.28 -4.99
CA GLN A 20 -10.91 4.91 -4.18
C GLN A 20 -10.43 6.15 -3.43
N LEU A 21 -9.20 6.13 -2.90
CA LEU A 21 -8.59 7.32 -2.30
C LEU A 21 -8.38 8.43 -3.34
N MET A 22 -7.86 8.09 -4.52
CA MET A 22 -7.70 9.05 -5.61
C MET A 22 -9.03 9.67 -6.06
N GLU A 23 -10.07 8.84 -6.20
CA GLU A 23 -11.43 9.28 -6.56
C GLU A 23 -12.00 10.22 -5.49
N ARG A 24 -11.91 9.82 -4.22
CA ARG A 24 -12.40 10.59 -3.07
C ARG A 24 -11.73 11.95 -2.93
N HIS A 25 -10.43 12.03 -3.19
CA HIS A 25 -9.63 13.26 -3.05
C HIS A 25 -9.47 14.06 -4.34
N GLY A 26 -10.14 13.67 -5.43
CA GLY A 26 -10.11 14.40 -6.70
C GLY A 26 -8.70 14.53 -7.29
N VAL A 27 -7.86 13.50 -7.18
CA VAL A 27 -6.55 13.48 -7.83
C VAL A 27 -6.75 13.53 -9.35
N GLN A 28 -6.32 14.62 -9.99
CA GLN A 28 -6.61 14.91 -11.40
C GLN A 28 -5.84 13.97 -12.34
N SER A 29 -4.58 13.72 -12.02
CA SER A 29 -3.72 12.75 -12.68
C SER A 29 -4.16 11.33 -12.32
N ARG A 30 -4.74 10.60 -13.28
CA ARG A 30 -5.19 9.21 -13.09
C ARG A 30 -4.20 8.26 -13.75
N PRO A 31 -3.17 7.78 -13.03
CA PRO A 31 -2.28 6.77 -13.57
C PRO A 31 -3.05 5.48 -13.84
N ILE A 32 -2.53 4.67 -14.78
CA ILE A 32 -2.97 3.29 -14.95
C ILE A 32 -2.43 2.48 -13.77
N VAL A 33 -3.32 2.09 -12.86
CA VAL A 33 -2.95 1.25 -11.72
C VAL A 33 -2.88 -0.22 -12.16
N LYS A 34 -1.74 -0.87 -11.93
CA LYS A 34 -1.48 -2.27 -12.32
C LYS A 34 -1.13 -3.08 -11.07
N SER A 35 -1.99 -4.03 -10.70
CA SER A 35 -1.63 -5.07 -9.73
C SER A 35 -0.67 -6.08 -10.37
N LYS A 36 0.40 -6.42 -9.65
CA LYS A 36 1.44 -7.36 -10.11
C LYS A 36 1.28 -8.78 -9.56
N GLY A 37 0.32 -9.01 -8.65
CA GLY A 37 0.06 -10.34 -8.08
C GLY A 37 0.98 -10.73 -6.93
N GLY A 38 1.65 -9.76 -6.31
CA GLY A 38 2.59 -9.93 -5.20
C GLY A 38 3.90 -9.19 -5.42
N ILE A 39 4.69 -9.04 -4.34
CA ILE A 39 5.97 -8.33 -4.39
C ILE A 39 6.97 -8.94 -5.37
N ASP A 40 7.15 -10.26 -5.37
CA ASP A 40 8.23 -10.90 -6.13
C ASP A 40 8.11 -10.57 -7.61
N THR A 41 6.91 -10.76 -8.17
CA THR A 41 6.59 -10.41 -9.56
C THR A 41 6.71 -8.91 -9.83
N LEU A 42 6.39 -8.05 -8.85
CA LEU A 42 6.56 -6.61 -8.99
C LEU A 42 8.05 -6.25 -9.14
N LEU A 43 8.91 -6.77 -8.26
CA LEU A 43 10.35 -6.51 -8.29
C LEU A 43 11.02 -7.12 -9.54
N GLU A 44 10.64 -8.34 -9.92
CA GLU A 44 11.15 -9.03 -11.11
C GLU A 44 10.80 -8.34 -12.43
N THR A 45 9.75 -7.51 -12.46
CA THR A 45 9.30 -6.82 -13.68
C THR A 45 9.57 -5.32 -13.65
N LEU A 46 10.17 -4.81 -12.57
CA LEU A 46 10.36 -3.37 -12.36
C LEU A 46 11.33 -2.77 -13.38
N ASP A 47 12.42 -3.46 -13.68
CA ASP A 47 13.40 -3.07 -14.71
C ASP A 47 12.76 -2.93 -16.10
N VAL A 48 11.90 -3.87 -16.47
CA VAL A 48 11.15 -3.86 -17.74
C VAL A 48 10.17 -2.68 -17.79
N GLU A 49 9.44 -2.42 -16.71
CA GLU A 49 8.50 -1.29 -16.66
C GLU A 49 9.26 0.05 -16.76
N LEU A 50 10.42 0.20 -16.13
CA LEU A 50 11.22 1.43 -16.17
C LEU A 50 11.76 1.79 -17.56
N ILE A 51 11.90 0.81 -18.46
CA ILE A 51 12.44 1.02 -19.83
C ILE A 51 11.31 1.15 -20.88
N ALA A 52 10.04 1.07 -20.46
CA ALA A 52 8.91 1.24 -21.37
C ALA A 52 8.96 2.61 -22.07
N SER A 53 9.02 2.60 -23.41
CA SER A 53 9.34 3.80 -24.21
C SER A 53 8.30 4.91 -24.18
N ASP A 54 7.07 4.61 -23.74
CA ASP A 54 5.97 5.57 -23.62
C ASP A 54 5.74 6.06 -22.18
N LEU A 55 6.48 5.53 -21.21
CA LEU A 55 6.32 5.83 -19.79
C LEU A 55 6.96 7.18 -19.43
N GLN A 56 6.20 8.04 -18.77
CA GLN A 56 6.71 9.30 -18.23
C GLN A 56 6.84 9.30 -16.72
N CYS A 57 5.94 8.60 -16.02
CA CYS A 57 5.95 8.56 -14.57
C CYS A 57 5.53 7.19 -14.07
N LEU A 58 6.33 6.61 -13.18
CA LEU A 58 6.10 5.32 -12.53
C LEU A 58 5.98 5.50 -11.02
N GLY A 59 4.81 5.23 -10.47
CA GLY A 59 4.64 5.04 -9.03
C GLY A 59 4.79 3.57 -8.67
N ILE A 60 5.36 3.31 -7.51
CA ILE A 60 5.57 1.98 -6.96
C ILE A 60 5.05 1.98 -5.52
N VAL A 61 4.06 1.14 -5.23
CA VAL A 61 3.53 0.94 -3.88
C VAL A 61 3.73 -0.53 -3.52
N VAL A 62 4.45 -0.77 -2.43
CA VAL A 62 4.72 -2.12 -1.93
C VAL A 62 4.52 -2.21 -0.43
N ASP A 63 4.22 -3.40 0.07
CA ASP A 63 4.21 -3.71 1.49
C ASP A 63 5.63 -3.71 2.06
N ALA A 64 5.81 -3.24 3.29
CA ALA A 64 7.08 -3.39 4.00
C ALA A 64 7.20 -4.77 4.68
N ASP A 65 6.07 -5.47 4.84
CA ASP A 65 5.94 -6.75 5.54
C ASP A 65 6.60 -6.72 6.92
N VAL A 66 7.78 -7.32 7.05
CA VAL A 66 8.52 -7.50 8.30
C VAL A 66 9.82 -6.70 8.35
N ASP A 67 10.30 -6.17 7.23
CA ASP A 67 11.57 -5.43 7.14
C ASP A 67 11.52 -4.36 6.04
N LEU A 68 11.05 -3.18 6.44
CA LEU A 68 10.96 -1.98 5.62
C LEU A 68 12.31 -1.58 5.03
N LEU A 69 13.40 -1.68 5.79
CA LEU A 69 14.73 -1.26 5.32
C LEU A 69 15.26 -2.22 4.26
N SER A 70 15.05 -3.52 4.43
CA SER A 70 15.39 -4.52 3.41
C SER A 70 14.57 -4.30 2.14
N ARG A 71 13.26 -4.09 2.26
CA ARG A 71 12.38 -3.78 1.11
C ARG A 71 12.84 -2.52 0.36
N TRP A 72 13.15 -1.46 1.10
CA TRP A 72 13.69 -0.22 0.52
C TRP A 72 15.00 -0.47 -0.23
N ARG A 73 15.95 -1.18 0.38
CA ARG A 73 17.24 -1.49 -0.25
C ARG A 73 17.08 -2.28 -1.55
N SER A 74 16.16 -3.24 -1.60
CA SER A 74 15.90 -4.02 -2.82
C SER A 74 15.42 -3.12 -3.96
N ILE A 75 14.44 -2.25 -3.71
CA ILE A 75 13.94 -1.31 -4.74
C ILE A 75 15.04 -0.32 -5.14
N ARG A 76 15.76 0.22 -4.17
CA ARG A 76 16.87 1.14 -4.40
C ARG A 76 17.94 0.54 -5.31
N ASN A 77 18.31 -0.72 -5.09
CA ASN A 77 19.30 -1.40 -5.93
C ASN A 77 18.81 -1.54 -7.37
N ILE A 78 17.54 -1.92 -7.57
CA ILE A 78 16.95 -2.01 -8.93
C ILE A 78 16.97 -0.64 -9.62
N LEU A 79 16.66 0.43 -8.91
CA LEU A 79 16.71 1.79 -9.47
C LEU A 79 18.14 2.23 -9.80
N LEU A 80 19.12 1.92 -8.94
CA LEU A 80 20.53 2.17 -9.22
C LEU A 80 21.00 1.42 -10.47
N ASP A 81 20.62 0.15 -10.61
CA ASP A 81 20.96 -0.68 -11.77
C ASP A 81 20.28 -0.17 -13.05
N ALA A 82 19.06 0.38 -12.94
CA ALA A 82 18.39 1.12 -14.01
C ALA A 82 19.00 2.52 -14.28
N GLY A 83 20.04 2.90 -13.53
CA GLY A 83 20.85 4.10 -13.70
C GLY A 83 20.25 5.39 -13.14
N TYR A 84 19.34 5.30 -12.16
CA TYR A 84 18.91 6.47 -11.39
C TYR A 84 20.00 6.79 -10.35
N ASN A 85 20.56 8.00 -10.39
CA ASN A 85 21.72 8.35 -9.56
C ASN A 85 21.34 9.15 -8.31
N ASN A 86 20.21 9.85 -8.34
CA ASN A 86 19.78 10.75 -7.27
C ASN A 86 18.79 10.07 -6.31
N ILE A 87 19.10 8.84 -5.88
CA ILE A 87 18.24 8.07 -4.98
C ILE A 87 18.72 8.28 -3.52
N PRO A 88 17.86 8.75 -2.60
CA PRO A 88 18.20 8.86 -1.18
C PRO A 88 18.71 7.54 -0.59
N GLU A 89 19.57 7.59 0.43
CA GLU A 89 19.98 6.39 1.16
C GLU A 89 18.87 5.89 2.08
N GLN A 90 18.12 6.81 2.68
CA GLN A 90 17.03 6.53 3.61
C GLN A 90 15.69 6.90 2.99
N ILE A 91 14.67 6.14 3.35
CA ILE A 91 13.29 6.51 3.04
C ILE A 91 12.83 7.65 3.95
N ASN A 92 12.03 8.55 3.40
CA ASN A 92 11.38 9.64 4.14
C ASN A 92 9.92 9.27 4.43
N GLU A 93 9.36 9.84 5.50
CA GLU A 93 7.96 9.62 5.89
C GLU A 93 6.96 10.02 4.80
N ASP A 94 7.32 11.03 4.01
CA ASP A 94 6.51 11.54 2.91
C ASP A 94 6.55 10.67 1.66
N GLY A 95 7.37 9.62 1.61
CA GLY A 95 7.59 8.83 0.40
C GLY A 95 8.50 9.54 -0.59
N ILE A 96 9.08 8.76 -1.49
CA ILE A 96 10.15 9.21 -2.39
C ILE A 96 9.53 9.61 -3.73
N VAL A 97 10.04 10.71 -4.29
CA VAL A 97 9.80 11.11 -5.68
C VAL A 97 11.14 11.53 -6.27
N ILE A 98 11.52 10.90 -7.38
CA ILE A 98 12.75 11.14 -8.12
C ILE A 98 12.33 11.67 -9.49
N PHE A 99 12.77 12.89 -9.78
CA PHE A 99 12.52 13.54 -11.05
C PHE A 99 13.72 13.37 -11.99
N GLU A 100 13.47 12.97 -13.24
CA GLU A 100 14.50 12.74 -14.25
C GLU A 100 14.12 13.38 -15.60
N ASP A 101 15.11 13.93 -16.32
CA ASP A 101 14.84 14.62 -17.60
C ASP A 101 14.80 13.66 -18.80
N ARG A 102 15.52 12.53 -18.70
CA ARG A 102 15.73 11.57 -19.81
C ARG A 102 15.22 10.17 -19.49
N LYS A 103 14.57 10.01 -18.35
CA LYS A 103 14.01 8.77 -17.83
C LYS A 103 12.64 9.09 -17.23
N PRO A 104 11.78 8.08 -17.03
CA PRO A 104 10.54 8.29 -16.30
C PRO A 104 10.81 8.86 -14.90
N ASP A 105 9.95 9.76 -14.44
CA ASP A 105 9.89 10.12 -13.03
C ASP A 105 9.47 8.89 -12.21
N VAL A 106 10.07 8.69 -11.04
CA VAL A 106 9.79 7.53 -10.19
C VAL A 106 9.34 7.95 -8.81
N GLY A 107 8.22 7.42 -8.35
CA GLY A 107 7.78 7.54 -6.97
C GLY A 107 7.75 6.20 -6.27
N ILE A 108 8.13 6.18 -4.99
CA ILE A 108 8.08 4.99 -4.15
C ILE A 108 7.32 5.30 -2.87
N TRP A 109 6.38 4.41 -2.53
CA TRP A 109 5.69 4.36 -1.24
C TRP A 109 5.78 2.95 -0.66
N LEU A 110 6.25 2.84 0.59
CA LEU A 110 6.23 1.61 1.35
C LEU A 110 5.05 1.63 2.32
N MET A 111 4.14 0.69 2.20
CA MET A 111 3.07 0.52 3.17
C MET A 111 3.64 0.15 4.55
N PRO A 112 2.96 0.54 5.64
CA PRO A 112 1.73 1.32 5.61
C PRO A 112 1.95 2.83 5.51
N ASN A 113 3.14 3.36 5.79
CA ASN A 113 3.39 4.80 5.91
C ASN A 113 4.85 5.25 5.72
N ASN A 114 5.67 4.48 5.01
CA ASN A 114 7.12 4.68 4.81
C ASN A 114 8.00 4.60 6.07
N ASN A 115 7.42 4.37 7.25
CA ASN A 115 8.17 4.36 8.52
C ASN A 115 8.01 3.06 9.29
N LEU A 116 6.86 2.40 9.16
CA LEU A 116 6.56 1.16 9.87
C LEU A 116 6.68 -0.06 8.97
N ASN A 117 7.01 -1.20 9.55
CA ASN A 117 6.75 -2.48 8.93
C ASN A 117 5.24 -2.72 8.85
N GLY A 118 4.79 -3.37 7.78
CA GLY A 118 3.40 -3.76 7.63
C GLY A 118 2.96 -3.80 6.17
N MET A 119 1.65 -3.90 6.01
CA MET A 119 0.98 -4.09 4.73
C MET A 119 -0.20 -3.14 4.57
N LEU A 120 -0.89 -3.22 3.43
CA LEU A 120 -2.14 -2.49 3.19
C LEU A 120 -3.11 -2.52 4.38
N GLU A 121 -3.32 -3.68 5.02
CA GLU A 121 -4.26 -3.77 6.14
C GLU A 121 -3.80 -2.98 7.37
N ASP A 122 -2.51 -2.74 7.55
CA ASP A 122 -2.00 -1.84 8.58
C ASP A 122 -2.25 -0.38 8.22
N PHE A 123 -2.12 -0.02 6.93
CA PHE A 123 -2.51 1.30 6.45
C PHE A 123 -4.00 1.56 6.70
N LEU A 124 -4.87 0.62 6.33
CA LEU A 124 -6.32 0.76 6.51
C LEU A 124 -6.74 0.89 7.98
N LYS A 125 -5.97 0.36 8.94
CA LYS A 125 -6.25 0.57 10.37
C LYS A 125 -6.08 2.03 10.80
N PHE A 126 -5.20 2.80 10.15
CA PHE A 126 -5.09 4.25 10.41
C PHE A 126 -6.35 5.01 9.99
N LEU A 127 -7.05 4.50 8.99
CA LEU A 127 -8.31 5.07 8.51
C LEU A 127 -9.51 4.67 9.38
N ILE A 128 -9.36 3.81 10.39
CA ILE A 128 -10.47 3.47 11.28
C ILE A 128 -10.79 4.69 12.17
N PRO A 129 -12.05 5.16 12.23
CA PRO A 129 -12.41 6.29 13.08
C PRO A 129 -12.03 6.07 14.54
N ASN A 130 -11.45 7.09 15.17
CA ASN A 130 -10.86 7.05 16.52
C ASN A 130 -9.61 6.15 16.65
N GLY A 131 -9.07 5.61 15.55
CA GLY A 131 -7.82 4.84 15.52
C GLY A 131 -7.74 3.77 16.61
N ASN A 132 -6.69 3.83 17.43
CA ASN A 132 -6.47 2.90 18.54
C ASN A 132 -7.52 2.97 19.67
N ASN A 133 -8.34 4.02 19.73
CA ASN A 133 -9.45 4.13 20.68
C ASN A 133 -10.76 3.55 20.13
N ASN A 134 -10.78 3.03 18.90
CA ASN A 134 -11.96 2.37 18.35
C ASN A 134 -12.27 1.09 19.13
N ILE A 135 -13.42 1.07 19.80
CA ILE A 135 -13.85 -0.04 20.67
C ILE A 135 -13.91 -1.35 19.90
N LEU A 136 -14.56 -1.36 18.74
CA LEU A 136 -14.72 -2.58 17.94
C LEU A 136 -13.39 -3.09 17.41
N LEU A 137 -12.46 -2.20 17.02
CA LEU A 137 -11.13 -2.60 16.58
C LEU A 137 -10.37 -3.27 17.72
N ASN A 138 -10.47 -2.74 18.93
CA ASN A 138 -9.83 -3.31 20.11
C ASN A 138 -10.44 -4.67 20.49
N VAL A 139 -11.76 -4.84 20.37
CA VAL A 139 -12.41 -6.15 20.54
C VAL A 139 -11.92 -7.14 19.46
N ALA A 140 -11.80 -6.71 18.20
CA ALA A 140 -11.31 -7.57 17.12
C ALA A 140 -9.86 -8.00 17.37
N LYS A 141 -9.00 -7.07 17.79
CA LYS A 141 -7.62 -7.35 18.22
C LYS A 141 -7.61 -8.39 19.35
N GLN A 142 -8.43 -8.23 20.37
CA GLN A 142 -8.51 -9.17 21.50
C GLN A 142 -8.97 -10.56 21.04
N VAL A 143 -10.03 -10.66 20.25
CA VAL A 143 -10.53 -11.93 19.72
C VAL A 143 -9.45 -12.66 18.94
N VAL A 144 -8.79 -11.98 18.00
CA VAL A 144 -7.73 -12.58 17.18
C VAL A 144 -6.50 -12.95 18.01
N ASN A 145 -6.14 -12.14 19.02
CA ASN A 145 -5.02 -12.43 19.91
C ASN A 145 -5.28 -13.61 20.85
N ASN A 146 -6.56 -13.86 21.19
CA ASN A 146 -6.98 -14.95 22.07
C ASN A 146 -7.23 -16.26 21.33
N LEU A 147 -7.12 -16.28 19.99
CA LEU A 147 -7.14 -17.53 19.25
C LEU A 147 -5.96 -18.41 19.69
N PRO A 148 -6.13 -19.74 19.73
CA PRO A 148 -5.02 -20.64 19.97
C PRO A 148 -3.87 -20.36 19.01
N LYS A 149 -2.63 -20.53 19.48
CA LYS A 149 -1.46 -20.29 18.62
C LYS A 149 -1.57 -21.15 17.37
N GLN A 150 -1.21 -20.59 16.22
CA GLN A 150 -1.39 -21.26 14.94
C GLN A 150 -0.54 -22.54 14.83
N GLU A 151 0.51 -22.68 15.66
CA GLU A 151 1.35 -23.86 15.79
C GLU A 151 0.70 -24.96 16.65
N GLU A 152 -0.25 -24.61 17.51
CA GLU A 152 -0.95 -25.52 18.44
C GLU A 152 -2.25 -26.08 17.83
N LEU A 153 -2.76 -25.45 16.77
CA LEU A 153 -3.97 -25.90 16.06
C LEU A 153 -3.67 -27.03 15.07
N PRO A 154 -4.49 -28.11 15.04
CA PRO A 154 -4.38 -29.11 14.00
C PRO A 154 -4.78 -28.51 12.63
N ALA A 155 -4.22 -29.02 11.54
CA ALA A 155 -4.85 -28.84 10.23
C ALA A 155 -6.21 -29.57 10.27
N PRO A 156 -7.36 -28.97 9.90
CA PRO A 156 -7.62 -27.81 9.03
C PRO A 156 -7.95 -26.48 9.76
N GLU A 157 -7.80 -26.42 11.08
CA GLU A 157 -8.22 -25.27 11.90
C GLU A 157 -7.22 -24.11 11.90
N LYS A 158 -5.98 -24.37 11.45
CA LYS A 158 -5.00 -23.32 11.14
C LYS A 158 -5.49 -22.49 9.94
N ARG A 159 -5.91 -21.25 10.16
CA ARG A 159 -6.58 -20.41 9.13
C ARG A 159 -5.72 -19.29 8.57
N PHE A 160 -4.80 -18.71 9.34
CA PHE A 160 -3.95 -17.60 8.88
C PHE A 160 -2.53 -17.69 9.45
N SER A 161 -1.55 -17.16 8.72
CA SER A 161 -0.16 -17.08 9.19
C SER A 161 0.01 -15.90 10.16
N LEU A 162 1.09 -15.89 10.96
CA LEU A 162 1.39 -14.75 11.83
C LEU A 162 1.55 -13.44 11.03
N GLY A 163 2.12 -13.51 9.82
CA GLY A 163 2.23 -12.35 8.92
C GLY A 163 0.87 -11.80 8.49
N HIS A 164 -0.15 -12.64 8.35
CA HIS A 164 -1.51 -12.21 7.99
C HIS A 164 -2.38 -11.83 9.20
N LYS A 165 -1.80 -11.67 10.39
CA LYS A 165 -2.55 -11.30 11.60
C LYS A 165 -3.25 -9.95 11.46
N SER A 166 -2.60 -8.98 10.82
CA SER A 166 -3.20 -7.67 10.54
C SER A 166 -4.44 -7.78 9.66
N LYS A 167 -4.38 -8.64 8.64
CA LYS A 167 -5.50 -9.00 7.77
C LYS A 167 -6.64 -9.63 8.56
N ALA A 168 -6.35 -10.62 9.41
CA ALA A 168 -7.37 -11.27 10.26
C ALA A 168 -8.11 -10.26 11.17
N ILE A 169 -7.37 -9.34 11.80
CA ILE A 169 -7.95 -8.31 12.68
C ILE A 169 -8.86 -7.37 11.88
N LEU A 170 -8.37 -6.85 10.75
CA LEU A 170 -9.13 -5.90 9.95
C LEU A 170 -10.42 -6.52 9.39
N HIS A 171 -10.34 -7.74 8.85
CA HIS A 171 -11.53 -8.45 8.36
C HIS A 171 -12.52 -8.79 9.47
N THR A 172 -12.05 -9.15 10.66
CA THR A 172 -12.92 -9.38 11.83
C THR A 172 -13.67 -8.09 12.20
N TRP A 173 -12.97 -6.96 12.23
CA TRP A 173 -13.59 -5.66 12.48
C TRP A 173 -14.59 -5.27 11.37
N LEU A 174 -14.25 -5.53 10.10
CA LEU A 174 -15.14 -5.29 8.96
C LEU A 174 -16.42 -6.14 9.00
N ALA A 175 -16.34 -7.35 9.57
CA ALA A 175 -17.52 -8.22 9.73
C ALA A 175 -18.55 -7.66 10.72
N TRP A 176 -18.17 -6.70 11.57
CA TRP A 176 -19.07 -6.05 12.54
C TRP A 176 -19.59 -4.69 12.10
N GLN A 177 -19.28 -4.25 10.87
CA GLN A 177 -19.83 -3.02 10.32
C GLN A 177 -21.29 -3.22 9.87
N GLU A 178 -22.02 -2.11 9.70
CA GLU A 178 -23.45 -2.10 9.30
C GLU A 178 -23.73 -3.02 8.11
N SER A 179 -22.82 -3.04 7.13
CA SER A 179 -22.77 -4.07 6.11
C SER A 179 -21.53 -4.94 6.33
N PRO A 180 -21.69 -6.16 6.87
CA PRO A 180 -20.57 -7.03 7.19
C PRO A 180 -19.68 -7.34 5.98
N GLY A 181 -18.36 -7.33 6.21
CA GLY A 181 -17.38 -7.95 5.32
C GLY A 181 -17.22 -7.27 3.95
N LYS A 182 -17.60 -5.99 3.81
CA LYS A 182 -17.38 -5.25 2.56
C LYS A 182 -15.89 -5.28 2.16
N PRO A 183 -15.56 -5.42 0.87
CA PRO A 183 -14.19 -5.25 0.37
C PRO A 183 -13.64 -3.86 0.73
N PHE A 184 -12.32 -3.73 0.88
CA PHE A 184 -11.68 -2.52 1.42
C PHE A 184 -12.05 -1.23 0.67
N GLY A 185 -11.96 -1.23 -0.67
CA GLY A 185 -12.37 -0.07 -1.47
C GLY A 185 -13.84 0.32 -1.27
N VAL A 186 -14.72 -0.65 -1.03
CA VAL A 186 -16.14 -0.40 -0.75
C VAL A 186 -16.33 0.09 0.69
N ALA A 187 -15.52 -0.36 1.64
CA ALA A 187 -15.54 0.13 3.03
C ALA A 187 -15.19 1.62 3.12
N ILE A 188 -14.30 2.12 2.26
CA ILE A 188 -14.02 3.56 2.11
C ILE A 188 -15.26 4.30 1.59
N LYS A 189 -15.91 3.81 0.52
CA LYS A 189 -17.16 4.41 0.00
C LYS A 189 -18.28 4.41 1.04
N ALA A 190 -18.38 3.35 1.84
CA ALA A 190 -19.34 3.19 2.92
C ALA A 190 -19.01 4.02 4.17
N ARG A 191 -17.89 4.77 4.17
CA ARG A 191 -17.41 5.60 5.28
C ARG A 191 -17.14 4.83 6.57
N PHE A 192 -16.90 3.52 6.48
CA PHE A 192 -16.38 2.74 7.60
C PHE A 192 -14.91 3.11 7.85
N LEU A 193 -14.19 3.41 6.76
CA LEU A 193 -12.83 3.94 6.77
C LEU A 193 -12.87 5.42 6.43
N ASP A 194 -12.25 6.24 7.27
CA ASP A 194 -12.09 7.68 7.11
C ASP A 194 -10.98 7.97 6.09
N ALA A 195 -11.38 8.28 4.87
CA ALA A 195 -10.45 8.66 3.81
C ALA A 195 -9.74 10.00 4.08
N ASP A 196 -10.21 10.79 5.05
CA ASP A 196 -9.66 12.09 5.41
C ASP A 196 -8.71 11.99 6.63
N ALA A 197 -8.37 10.76 7.05
CA ALA A 197 -7.34 10.51 8.06
C ALA A 197 -5.94 10.99 7.61
N THR A 198 -5.08 11.33 8.58
CA THR A 198 -3.74 11.90 8.34
C THR A 198 -2.90 11.07 7.37
N GLU A 199 -2.85 9.75 7.55
CA GLU A 199 -2.06 8.83 6.74
C GLU A 199 -2.61 8.73 5.31
N ALA A 200 -3.93 8.80 5.14
CA ALA A 200 -4.55 8.85 3.82
C ALA A 200 -4.24 10.17 3.10
N ILE A 201 -4.28 11.30 3.80
CA ILE A 201 -3.91 12.61 3.26
C ILE A 201 -2.43 12.63 2.85
N GLN A 202 -1.53 12.07 3.67
CA GLN A 202 -0.10 12.00 3.36
C GLN A 202 0.16 11.15 2.11
N PHE A 203 -0.47 9.98 2.01
CA PHE A 203 -0.38 9.13 0.82
C PHE A 203 -0.91 9.84 -0.44
N VAL A 204 -2.04 10.52 -0.34
CA VAL A 204 -2.61 11.29 -1.46
C VAL A 204 -1.73 12.48 -1.83
N ALA A 205 -1.11 13.15 -0.86
CA ALA A 205 -0.16 14.21 -1.12
C ALA A 205 1.06 13.69 -1.89
N TRP A 206 1.58 12.52 -1.54
CA TRP A 206 2.64 11.85 -2.31
C TRP A 206 2.22 11.56 -3.75
N LEU A 207 1.03 10.98 -3.97
CA LEU A 207 0.49 10.74 -5.33
C LEU A 207 0.41 12.04 -6.14
N ARG A 208 -0.08 13.13 -5.54
CA ARG A 208 -0.18 14.44 -6.21
C ARG A 208 1.19 15.01 -6.57
N ARG A 209 2.20 14.86 -5.71
CA ARG A 209 3.57 15.31 -6.02
C ARG A 209 4.19 14.50 -7.15
N LEU A 210 4.01 13.18 -7.11
CA LEU A 210 4.54 12.27 -8.13
C LEU A 210 4.01 12.62 -9.51
N TYR A 211 2.69 12.74 -9.65
CA TYR A 211 2.03 13.00 -10.94
C TYR A 211 1.70 14.49 -11.15
N SER A 212 2.55 15.39 -10.63
CA SER A 212 2.37 16.84 -10.76
C SER A 212 2.88 17.41 -12.09
N ARG A 213 3.67 16.63 -12.82
CA ARG A 213 4.27 16.99 -14.11
C ARG A 213 3.43 16.50 -15.28
#